data_AF-A0A1V1UGK9-F1
#
_entry.id   AF-A0A1V1UGK9-F1
#
_cell.length_a   1.000
_cell.length_b   1.000
_cell.length_c   1.000
_cell.angle_alpha   90.00
_cell.angle_beta   90.00
_cell.angle_gamma   90.00
#
_symmetry.space_group_name_H-M   'P 1'
#
loop_
_entity.id
_entity.type
_entity.pdbx_description
1 polymer ?
#
loop_
_entity_poly.entity_id
_entity_poly.type
_entity_poly.pdbx_seq_one_letter_code
_entity_poly.pdbx_strand_id
1 'polypeptide(L)' 'MSLRAQPIAVKENTAAAMLDMSQAEFRRLVGRGALPPPCQIGEAVRWRVADLEAILIGTKRKPDGDDDFE' A
#
# COMPACT_ATOMS: atom_id res chain seq x y z
N MET A 1 -14.83 -27.80 1.07
CA MET A 1 -13.98 -26.60 1.25
C MET A 1 -13.95 -25.83 -0.05
N SER A 2 -14.64 -24.69 -0.13
CA SER A 2 -14.50 -23.82 -1.30
C SER A 2 -13.17 -23.09 -1.23
N LEU A 3 -12.30 -23.26 -2.23
CA LEU A 3 -11.15 -22.39 -2.40
C LEU A 3 -11.66 -20.99 -2.72
N ARG A 4 -11.58 -20.08 -1.75
CA ARG A 4 -11.75 -18.65 -2.02
C ARG A 4 -10.42 -18.15 -2.59
N ALA A 5 -10.44 -17.73 -3.84
CA ALA A 5 -9.31 -17.04 -4.44
C ALA A 5 -9.01 -15.80 -3.59
N GLN A 6 -7.76 -15.67 -3.13
CA GLN A 6 -7.33 -14.47 -2.42
C GLN A 6 -7.12 -13.34 -3.44
N PRO A 7 -7.59 -12.11 -3.14
CA PRO A 7 -7.41 -11.00 -4.05
C PRO A 7 -5.93 -10.59 -4.11
N ILE A 8 -5.34 -10.58 -5.31
CA ILE A 8 -3.97 -10.09 -5.52
C ILE A 8 -3.89 -8.55 -5.60
N ALA A 9 -5.03 -7.88 -5.79
CA ALA A 9 -5.16 -6.44 -5.81
C ALA A 9 -6.48 -5.99 -5.18
N VAL A 10 -6.40 -5.07 -4.23
CA VAL A 10 -7.50 -4.65 -3.35
C VAL A 10 -7.85 -3.18 -3.52
N LYS A 11 -9.07 -2.78 -3.13
CA LYS A 11 -9.50 -1.38 -3.09
C LYS A 11 -8.95 -0.69 -1.84
N GLU A 12 -8.99 0.64 -1.82
CA GLU A 12 -8.49 1.47 -0.70
C GLU A 12 -9.02 1.00 0.67
N ASN A 13 -10.33 0.79 0.81
CA ASN A 13 -10.93 0.35 2.07
C ASN A 13 -10.38 -1.00 2.57
N THR A 14 -10.20 -1.96 1.67
CA THR A 14 -9.63 -3.27 2.02
C THR A 14 -8.14 -3.14 2.34
N ALA A 15 -7.39 -2.33 1.60
CA ALA A 15 -5.98 -2.08 1.88
C ALA A 15 -5.77 -1.43 3.26
N ALA A 16 -6.61 -0.46 3.61
CA ALA A 16 -6.61 0.18 4.93
C ALA A 16 -6.94 -0.83 6.05
N ALA A 17 -7.99 -1.65 5.85
CA ALA A 17 -8.35 -2.70 6.80
C ALA A 17 -7.27 -3.77 6.97
N MET A 18 -6.54 -4.13 5.91
CA MET A 18 -5.42 -5.08 5.99
C MET A 18 -4.26 -4.57 6.87
N LEU A 19 -4.12 -3.26 7.00
CA LEU A 19 -3.12 -2.60 7.85
C LEU A 19 -3.71 -2.08 9.17
N ASP A 20 -4.93 -2.52 9.52
CA ASP A 20 -5.67 -2.15 10.74
C ASP A 20 -5.79 -0.63 10.96
N MET A 21 -6.06 0.13 9.88
CA MET A 21 -6.18 1.59 9.93
C MET A 21 -7.40 2.13 9.18
N SER A 22 -7.74 3.38 9.45
CA SER A 22 -8.82 4.08 8.73
C SER A 22 -8.42 4.41 7.28
N GLN A 23 -9.41 4.52 6.38
CA GLN A 23 -9.17 4.93 4.99
C GLN A 23 -8.50 6.31 4.88
N ALA A 24 -8.86 7.25 5.76
CA ALA A 24 -8.28 8.58 5.79
C ALA A 24 -6.80 8.55 6.17
N GLU A 25 -6.45 7.73 7.17
CA GLU A 25 -5.07 7.54 7.58
C GLU A 25 -4.25 6.86 6.48
N PHE A 26 -4.79 5.80 5.87
CA PHE A 26 -4.16 5.11 4.75
C PHE A 26 -3.85 6.07 3.60
N ARG A 27 -4.85 6.86 3.17
CA ARG A 27 -4.67 7.86 2.10
C ARG A 27 -3.63 8.91 2.46
N ARG A 28 -3.60 9.36 3.72
CA ARG A 28 -2.58 10.31 4.21
C ARG A 28 -1.17 9.72 4.13
N LEU A 29 -1.00 8.45 4.50
CA LEU A 29 0.30 7.77 4.44
C LEU A 29 0.76 7.50 3.01
N VAL A 30 -0.16 7.14 2.10
CA VAL A 30 0.12 7.05 0.66
C VAL A 30 0.56 8.41 0.11
N GLY A 31 -0.17 9.49 0.43
CA GLY A 31 0.17 10.85 -0.01
C GLY A 31 1.50 11.37 0.55
N ARG A 32 1.95 10.87 1.71
CA ARG A 32 3.27 11.17 2.29
C ARG A 32 4.39 10.25 1.79
N GLY A 33 4.09 9.29 0.92
CA GLY A 33 5.06 8.32 0.42
C GLY A 33 5.50 7.25 1.44
N ALA A 34 4.77 7.09 2.55
CA ALA A 34 5.04 6.05 3.55
C ALA A 34 4.43 4.68 3.16
N LEU A 35 3.35 4.71 2.39
CA LEU A 35 2.69 3.54 1.81
C LEU A 35 2.83 3.55 0.28
N PRO A 36 2.67 2.39 -0.40
CA PRO A 36 2.92 2.32 -1.83
C PRO A 36 1.81 3.07 -2.58
N PRO A 37 2.13 3.74 -3.69
CA PRO A 37 1.11 4.36 -4.52
C PRO A 37 0.20 3.28 -5.12
N PRO A 38 -1.06 3.62 -5.44
CA PRO A 38 -1.94 2.68 -6.12
C PRO A 38 -1.42 2.37 -7.53
N CYS A 39 -1.76 1.17 -8.01
CA CYS A 39 -1.63 0.79 -9.40
C CYS A 39 -2.95 1.04 -10.14
N GLN A 40 -2.83 1.50 -11.39
CA GLN A 40 -3.96 1.67 -12.29
C GLN A 40 -4.13 0.41 -13.15
N ILE A 41 -5.33 -0.16 -13.12
CA ILE A 41 -5.73 -1.34 -13.88
C ILE A 41 -6.94 -0.93 -14.73
N GLY A 42 -6.66 -0.42 -15.93
CA GLY A 42 -7.68 0.25 -16.74
C GLY A 42 -8.24 1.48 -16.02
N GLU A 43 -9.55 1.47 -15.76
CA GLU A 43 -10.25 2.54 -15.01
C GLU A 43 -10.23 2.31 -13.49
N ALA A 44 -9.75 1.15 -13.03
CA ALA A 44 -9.75 0.82 -11.60
C ALA A 44 -8.42 1.18 -10.94
N VAL A 45 -8.51 1.83 -9.78
CA VAL A 45 -7.37 2.12 -8.89
C VAL A 45 -7.32 1.05 -7.80
N ARG A 46 -6.19 0.35 -7.66
CA ARG A 46 -6.01 -0.76 -6.71
C ARG A 46 -4.64 -0.71 -6.04
N TRP A 47 -4.51 -1.40 -4.92
CA TRP A 47 -3.22 -1.67 -4.27
C TRP A 47 -2.91 -3.15 -4.40
N ARG A 48 -1.69 -3.48 -4.81
CA ARG A 48 -1.23 -4.86 -4.86
C ARG A 48 -0.98 -5.33 -3.44
N VAL A 49 -1.49 -6.50 -3.09
CA VAL A 49 -1.31 -7.07 -1.74
C VAL A 49 0.18 -7.28 -1.44
N ALA A 50 0.94 -7.81 -2.40
CA ALA A 50 2.38 -8.00 -2.26
C ALA A 50 3.16 -6.70 -1.95
N ASP A 51 2.73 -5.55 -2.49
CA ASP A 51 3.38 -4.27 -2.20
C ASP A 51 3.10 -3.78 -0.78
N LEU A 52 1.90 -4.04 -0.28
CA LEU A 52 1.51 -3.72 1.10
C LEU A 52 2.28 -4.60 2.10
N GLU A 53 2.39 -5.89 1.81
CA GLU A 53 3.15 -6.86 2.62
C GLU A 53 4.66 -6.52 2.63
N ALA A 54 5.23 -6.13 1.49
CA ALA A 54 6.65 -5.80 1.36
C ALA A 54 7.10 -4.61 2.25
N ILE A 55 6.17 -3.72 2.62
CA ILE A 55 6.46 -2.59 3.52
C ILE A 55 6.60 -3.07 4.96
N LEU A 56 5.76 -4.02 5.40
CA LEU A 56 5.82 -4.58 6.75
C LEU A 56 7.08 -5.43 6.96
N ILE A 57 7.55 -6.09 5.91
CA ILE A 57 8.77 -6.91 5.93
C ILE A 57 10.04 -6.03 5.88
N GLY A 58 9.90 -4.72 5.62
CA GLY A 58 11.03 -3.77 5.55
C GLY A 58 11.80 -3.80 4.23
N THR A 59 11.28 -4.46 3.19
CA THR A 59 11.95 -4.58 1.88
C THR A 59 11.74 -3.35 0.98
N LYS A 60 10.69 -2.54 1.22
CA LYS A 60 10.56 -1.22 0.60
C LYS A 60 11.22 -0.16 1.47
N ARG A 61 12.53 0.02 1.27
CA ARG A 61 13.25 1.21 1.73
C ARG A 61 12.62 2.44 1.06
N LYS A 62 12.21 3.42 1.87
CA LYS A 62 11.82 4.76 1.41
C LYS A 62 12.97 5.31 0.54
N PRO A 63 12.73 5.98 -0.61
CA PRO A 63 13.81 6.77 -1.20
C PRO A 63 14.20 7.80 -0.13
N ASP A 64 15.41 7.65 0.41
CA ASP A 64 16.00 8.59 1.35
C ASP A 64 15.86 10.00 0.75
N GLY A 65 15.13 10.87 1.46
CA GLY A 65 15.20 12.29 1.17
C GLY A 65 16.60 12.74 1.52
N ASP A 66 17.20 13.53 0.64
CA ASP A 66 18.59 13.98 0.68
C ASP A 66 19.11 14.25 2.09
N ASP A 67 20.16 13.52 2.43
CA ASP A 67 21.09 13.78 3.52
C ASP A 67 21.85 15.06 3.15
N ASP A 68 21.22 16.22 3.36
CA ASP A 68 21.88 17.53 3.25
C ASP A 68 22.68 17.76 4.54
N PHE A 69 23.93 17.33 4.51
CA PHE A 69 24.99 17.78 5.41
C PHE A 69 25.39 19.21 5.01
N GLU A 70 25.01 20.21 5.81
CA GLU A 70 25.81 21.42 6.06
C GLU A 70 25.62 21.94 7.50
#